data_AF-A0A2V9ZKE3-F1
#
_entry.id   AF-A0A2V9ZKE3-F1
#
_cell.length_a   1.000
_cell.length_b   1.000
_cell.length_c   1.000
_cell.angle_alpha   90.00
_cell.angle_beta   90.00
_cell.angle_gamma   90.00
#
_symmetry.space_group_name_H-M   'P 1'
#
loop_
_entity.id
_entity.type
_entity.pdbx_description
1 polymer ?
#
loop_
_entity_poly.entity_id
_entity_poly.type
_entity_poly.pdbx_seq_one_letter_code
_entity_poly.pdbx_strand_id
1 'polypeptide(L)'
;ANTHASLVMANLPDLTRLPAFSSLSFSQKAQMLVQIKRWNTGIATAAARYGVRLADLFSHGSELTAHPEYISGDGFHPSPLGYVRLANIFWAAIEES
;
A
#
# COMPACT_ATOMS: atom_id res chain seq x y z
N ALA A 1 27.78 -15.55 -4.97
CA ALA A 1 27.63 -14.13 -5.33
C ALA A 1 26.88 -13.45 -4.21
N ASN A 2 27.53 -12.57 -3.45
CA ASN A 2 26.88 -11.76 -2.42
C ASN A 2 26.83 -10.33 -2.95
N THR A 3 25.64 -9.85 -3.24
CA THR A 3 25.42 -8.45 -3.61
C THR A 3 25.10 -7.66 -2.34
N HIS A 4 25.45 -6.38 -2.31
CA HIS A 4 25.00 -5.44 -1.27
C HIS A 4 23.61 -4.85 -1.58
N ALA A 5 22.83 -5.46 -2.48
CA ALA A 5 21.53 -4.94 -2.86
C ALA A 5 20.49 -5.19 -1.75
N SER A 6 19.74 -4.14 -1.42
CA SER A 6 18.57 -4.20 -0.53
C SER A 6 17.29 -4.18 -1.35
N LEU A 7 16.28 -4.94 -0.92
CA LEU A 7 14.94 -4.92 -1.51
C LEU A 7 13.96 -4.28 -0.53
N VAL A 8 13.14 -3.37 -1.05
CA VAL A 8 11.96 -2.84 -0.37
C VAL A 8 10.72 -3.19 -1.19
N MET A 9 9.68 -3.67 -0.52
CA MET A 9 8.41 -4.04 -1.14
C MET A 9 7.28 -3.32 -0.41
N ALA A 10 6.24 -2.91 -1.13
CA ALA A 10 5.01 -2.41 -0.53
C ALA A 10 3.91 -3.46 -0.54
N ASN A 11 3.04 -3.41 0.46
CA ASN A 11 1.74 -4.08 0.43
C ASN A 11 0.66 -3.15 -0.16
N LEU A 12 -0.61 -3.58 -0.14
CA LEU A 12 -1.71 -2.74 -0.62
C LEU A 12 -2.26 -1.86 0.51
N PRO A 13 -2.58 -0.57 0.27
CA PRO A 13 -3.43 0.19 1.17
C PRO A 13 -4.88 -0.36 1.12
N ASP A 14 -5.76 0.16 1.98
CA ASP A 14 -7.19 -0.09 1.88
C ASP A 14 -7.77 0.56 0.61
N LEU A 15 -7.80 -0.21 -0.48
CA LEU A 15 -8.31 0.21 -1.77
C LEU A 15 -9.83 0.47 -1.74
N THR A 16 -10.58 -0.01 -0.75
CA THR A 16 -12.06 0.15 -0.70
C THR A 16 -12.51 1.61 -0.53
N ARG A 17 -11.56 2.48 -0.17
CA ARG A 17 -11.71 3.92 0.02
C ARG A 17 -11.57 4.73 -1.27
N LEU A 18 -11.02 4.13 -2.33
CA LEU A 18 -10.79 4.84 -3.59
C LEU A 18 -12.12 5.13 -4.31
N PRO A 19 -12.29 6.32 -4.91
CA PRO A 19 -13.48 6.67 -5.69
C PRO A 19 -13.80 5.70 -6.83
N ALA A 20 -12.78 5.06 -7.42
CA ALA A 20 -12.95 4.04 -8.46
C ALA A 20 -13.80 2.83 -8.01
N PHE A 21 -13.94 2.61 -6.71
CA PHE A 21 -14.77 1.54 -6.12
C PHE A 21 -16.01 2.08 -5.40
N SER A 22 -16.41 3.33 -5.66
CA SER A 22 -17.57 3.97 -5.02
C SER A 22 -18.91 3.28 -5.32
N SER A 23 -19.03 2.63 -6.48
CA SER A 23 -20.24 1.90 -6.89
C SER A 23 -20.40 0.52 -6.23
N LEU A 24 -19.35 0.02 -5.55
CA LEU A 24 -19.42 -1.25 -4.85
C LEU A 24 -20.34 -1.15 -3.63
N SER A 25 -21.16 -2.17 -3.44
CA SER A 25 -21.97 -2.33 -2.24
C SER A 25 -21.09 -2.52 -1.00
N PHE A 26 -21.68 -2.33 0.18
CA PHE A 26 -21.00 -2.60 1.45
C PHE A 26 -20.44 -4.03 1.53
N SER A 27 -21.20 -5.03 1.08
CA SER A 27 -20.76 -6.43 1.11
C SER A 27 -19.61 -6.69 0.14
N GLN A 28 -19.62 -6.07 -1.04
CA GLN A 28 -18.52 -6.14 -2.00
C GLN A 28 -17.24 -5.50 -1.44
N LYS A 29 -17.36 -4.31 -0.81
CA LYS A 29 -16.21 -3.66 -0.15
C LYS A 29 -15.68 -4.49 1.02
N ALA A 30 -16.55 -5.10 1.82
CA ALA A 30 -16.13 -5.98 2.91
C ALA A 30 -15.35 -7.21 2.39
N GLN A 31 -15.84 -7.85 1.32
CA GLN A 31 -15.13 -8.97 0.68
C GLN A 31 -13.79 -8.53 0.10
N MET A 32 -13.74 -7.38 -0.56
CA MET A 32 -12.50 -6.80 -1.08
C MET A 32 -11.49 -6.53 0.02
N LEU A 33 -11.91 -5.94 1.15
CA LEU A 33 -11.04 -5.71 2.31
C LEU A 33 -10.46 -7.01 2.88
N VAL A 34 -11.26 -8.09 2.91
CA VAL A 34 -10.77 -9.42 3.31
C VAL A 34 -9.67 -9.91 2.37
N GLN A 35 -9.84 -9.75 1.05
CA GLN A 35 -8.81 -10.16 0.09
C GLN A 35 -7.55 -9.29 0.18
N ILE A 36 -7.70 -7.98 0.38
CA ILE A 36 -6.57 -7.06 0.60
C ILE A 36 -5.76 -7.51 1.82
N LYS A 37 -6.42 -7.78 2.95
CA LYS A 37 -5.75 -8.24 4.17
C LYS A 37 -5.03 -9.57 3.94
N ARG A 38 -5.68 -10.54 3.27
CA ARG A 38 -5.07 -11.83 2.94
C ARG A 38 -3.82 -11.66 2.05
N TRP A 39 -3.90 -10.80 1.04
CA TRP A 39 -2.78 -10.49 0.17
C TRP A 39 -1.61 -9.85 0.93
N ASN A 40 -1.91 -8.86 1.77
CA ASN A 40 -0.92 -8.18 2.60
C ASN A 40 -0.23 -9.13 3.60
N THR A 41 -0.95 -10.10 4.18
CA THR A 41 -0.35 -11.15 5.00
C THR A 41 0.63 -12.01 4.20
N GLY A 42 0.29 -12.35 2.95
CA GLY A 42 1.19 -13.06 2.05
C GLY A 42 2.48 -12.29 1.75
N ILE A 43 2.36 -10.99 1.44
CA ILE A 43 3.51 -10.09 1.23
C ILE A 43 4.38 -10.02 2.49
N ALA A 44 3.78 -9.80 3.67
CA ALA A 44 4.53 -9.70 4.93
C ALA A 44 5.28 -11.01 5.24
N THR A 45 4.64 -12.16 4.98
CA THR A 45 5.26 -13.49 5.17
C THR A 45 6.44 -13.68 4.22
N ALA A 46 6.29 -13.32 2.95
CA ALA A 46 7.38 -13.41 1.98
C ALA A 46 8.52 -12.45 2.35
N ALA A 47 8.19 -11.22 2.75
CA ALA A 47 9.18 -10.22 3.12
C ALA A 47 10.03 -10.69 4.30
N ALA A 48 9.39 -11.21 5.36
CA ALA A 48 10.08 -11.78 6.52
C ALA A 48 10.97 -12.98 6.14
N ARG A 49 10.49 -13.87 5.27
CA ARG A 49 11.25 -15.06 4.83
C ARG A 49 12.53 -14.70 4.08
N TYR A 50 12.50 -13.64 3.28
CA TYR A 50 13.61 -13.26 2.39
C TYR A 50 14.41 -12.04 2.87
N GLY A 51 14.12 -11.51 4.07
CA GLY A 51 14.81 -10.33 4.60
C GLY A 51 14.53 -9.04 3.82
N VAL A 52 13.36 -8.94 3.19
CA VAL A 52 12.92 -7.76 2.44
C VAL A 52 12.27 -6.77 3.41
N ARG A 53 12.58 -5.48 3.27
CA ARG A 53 11.93 -4.43 4.06
C ARG A 53 10.54 -4.11 3.50
N LEU A 54 9.57 -3.92 4.39
CA LEU A 54 8.18 -3.67 4.01
C LEU A 54 7.84 -2.19 4.18
N ALA A 55 7.45 -1.53 3.09
CA ALA A 55 6.75 -0.25 3.11
C ALA A 55 5.24 -0.53 3.31
N ASP A 56 4.78 -0.51 4.56
CA ASP A 56 3.40 -0.90 4.91
C ASP A 56 2.39 0.23 4.62
N LEU A 57 1.76 0.17 3.45
CA LEU A 57 0.76 1.12 2.99
C LEU A 57 -0.62 0.91 3.65
N PHE A 58 -0.83 -0.24 4.30
CA PHE A 58 -2.08 -0.54 4.99
C PHE A 58 -2.10 0.02 6.43
N SER A 59 -0.93 0.11 7.05
CA SER A 59 -0.72 0.67 8.39
C SER A 59 -1.23 2.11 8.51
N HIS A 60 -1.29 2.62 9.75
CA HIS A 60 -1.72 4.00 10.05
C HIS A 60 -3.07 4.39 9.41
N GLY A 61 -3.98 3.41 9.31
CA GLY A 61 -5.30 3.62 8.75
C GLY A 61 -5.30 3.82 7.23
N SER A 62 -4.32 3.29 6.50
CA SER A 62 -4.21 3.41 5.04
C SER A 62 -4.22 4.85 4.55
N GLU A 63 -3.32 5.67 5.11
CA GLU A 63 -3.23 7.11 4.87
C GLU A 63 -3.34 7.48 3.38
N LEU A 64 -2.60 6.81 2.49
CA LEU A 64 -2.62 7.12 1.06
C LEU A 64 -4.02 7.10 0.44
N THR A 65 -4.89 6.18 0.86
CA THR A 65 -6.27 6.08 0.36
C THR A 65 -7.29 6.74 1.28
N ALA A 66 -6.86 7.28 2.42
CA ALA A 66 -7.70 8.04 3.35
C ALA A 66 -7.81 9.53 2.98
N HIS A 67 -6.87 10.04 2.18
CA HIS A 67 -6.72 11.46 1.83
C HIS A 67 -7.09 11.72 0.37
N PRO A 68 -8.23 12.38 0.08
CA PRO A 68 -8.66 12.65 -1.30
C PRO A 68 -7.64 13.44 -2.12
N GLU A 69 -6.88 14.34 -1.51
CA GLU A 69 -5.83 15.14 -2.14
C GLU A 69 -4.66 14.29 -2.68
N TYR A 70 -4.50 13.07 -2.17
CA TYR A 70 -3.51 12.11 -2.65
C TYR A 70 -4.02 11.26 -3.81
N ILE A 71 -5.29 11.36 -4.19
CA ILE A 71 -5.89 10.58 -5.29
C ILE A 71 -6.10 11.48 -6.51
N SER A 72 -5.76 10.95 -7.69
CA SER A 72 -5.89 11.67 -8.95
C SER A 72 -7.36 11.76 -9.40
N GLY A 73 -7.61 12.54 -10.45
CA GLY A 73 -8.97 12.70 -11.02
C GLY A 73 -9.59 11.42 -11.56
N ASP A 74 -8.80 10.36 -11.82
CA ASP A 74 -9.34 9.05 -12.20
C ASP A 74 -9.90 8.25 -11.02
N GLY A 75 -9.71 8.73 -9.79
CA GLY A 75 -10.24 8.10 -8.59
C GLY A 75 -9.53 6.80 -8.20
N PHE A 76 -8.39 6.47 -8.80
CA PHE A 76 -7.64 5.24 -8.54
C PHE A 76 -6.16 5.51 -8.29
N HIS A 77 -5.48 6.18 -9.21
CA HIS A 77 -4.04 6.40 -9.10
C HIS A 77 -3.73 7.55 -8.13
N PRO A 78 -2.53 7.57 -7.53
CA PRO A 78 -2.10 8.71 -6.76
C PRO A 78 -2.02 9.99 -7.61
N SER A 79 -2.37 11.13 -7.00
CA SER A 79 -2.04 12.45 -7.52
C SER A 79 -0.53 12.72 -7.41
N PRO A 80 0.02 13.83 -7.95
CA PRO A 80 1.41 14.20 -7.69
C PRO A 80 1.74 14.29 -6.18
N LEU A 81 0.84 14.84 -5.36
CA LEU A 81 0.97 14.86 -3.90
C LEU A 81 0.96 13.44 -3.31
N GLY A 82 0.08 12.57 -3.81
CA GLY A 82 0.02 11.18 -3.41
C GLY A 82 1.30 10.40 -3.74
N TYR A 83 1.90 10.64 -4.90
CA TYR A 83 3.20 10.05 -5.26
C TYR A 83 4.33 10.55 -4.36
N VAL A 84 4.34 11.83 -3.98
CA VAL A 84 5.30 12.34 -2.98
C VAL A 84 5.13 11.62 -1.65
N ARG A 85 3.88 11.46 -1.17
CA ARG A 85 3.64 10.72 0.09
C ARG A 85 4.07 9.27 0.00
N LEU A 86 3.76 8.59 -1.10
CA LEU A 86 4.19 7.21 -1.35
C LEU A 86 5.72 7.09 -1.34
N ALA A 87 6.42 8.00 -2.01
CA ALA A 87 7.87 8.04 -2.02
C ALA A 87 8.45 8.20 -0.61
N ASN A 88 7.85 9.05 0.23
CA ASN A 88 8.30 9.23 1.62
C ASN A 88 8.12 7.96 2.47
N ILE A 89 7.04 7.19 2.24
CA ILE A 89 6.83 5.90 2.95
C ILE A 89 7.90 4.89 2.55
N PHE A 90 8.22 4.80 1.25
CA PHE A 90 9.33 3.97 0.78
C PHE A 90 10.68 4.45 1.33
N TRP A 91 10.91 5.76 1.35
CA TRP A 91 12.15 6.34 1.87
C TRP A 91 12.37 5.97 3.33
N ALA A 92 11.35 6.08 4.18
CA ALA A 92 11.44 5.64 5.58
C ALA A 92 11.84 4.15 5.70
N ALA A 93 11.24 3.27 4.88
CA ALA A 93 11.59 1.84 4.86
C ALA A 93 13.01 1.57 4.35
N ILE A 94 13.57 2.46 3.51
CA ILE A 94 14.97 2.40 3.07
C ILE A 94 15.91 2.91 4.16
N GLU A 95 15.58 3.98 4.88
CA GLU A 95 16.43 4.52 5.95
C GLU A 95 16.50 3.61 7.18
N GLU A 96 15.49 2.80 7.43
CA GLU A 96 15.52 1.76 8.46
C GLU A 96 16.40 0.55 8.11
N SER A 97 16.98 0.49 6.88
CA SER A 97 17.68 -0.68 6.34
C SER A 97 19.09 -0.90 6.89
#